data_AF-A0A355F4D7-F1
#
_entry.id   AF-A0A355F4D7-F1
#
_cell.length_a   1.000
_cell.length_b   1.000
_cell.length_c   1.000
_cell.angle_alpha   90.00
_cell.angle_beta   90.00
_cell.angle_gamma   90.00
#
_symmetry.space_group_name_H-M   'P 1'
#
loop_
_entity.id
_entity.type
_entity.pdbx_description
1 polymer ?
#
loop_
_entity_poly.entity_id
_entity_poly.type
_entity_poly.pdbx_seq_one_letter_code
_entity_poly.pdbx_strand_id
1 'polypeptide(L)' 'MCPEFSGPPHEAPKGCLPWFRAPGRRSLEEQVVFGHWAALGLWRQDGVTGLDTGCAWGRALTAIRLDDGAVFQVPAVER' A
#
# COMPACT_ATOMS: atom_id res chain seq x y z
N MET A 1 -2.74 -12.96 10.48
CA MET A 1 -1.88 -12.51 9.36
C MET A 1 -1.41 -13.73 8.61
N CYS A 2 -1.21 -13.62 7.29
CA CYS A 2 -0.81 -14.73 6.43
C CYS A 2 0.52 -14.35 5.77
N PRO A 3 1.67 -14.66 6.41
CA PRO A 3 2.97 -14.10 6.05
C PRO A 3 3.47 -14.54 4.67
N GLU A 4 2.95 -15.67 4.16
CA GLU A 4 3.31 -16.20 2.84
C GLU A 4 2.44 -15.65 1.71
N PHE A 5 1.36 -14.93 2.01
CA PHE A 5 0.47 -14.35 1.01
C PHE A 5 0.87 -12.90 0.70
N SER A 6 1.23 -12.63 -0.56
CA SER A 6 1.67 -11.31 -1.04
C SER A 6 0.74 -10.70 -2.11
N GLY A 7 -0.39 -11.34 -2.40
CA GLY A 7 -1.40 -10.87 -3.37
C GLY A 7 -2.26 -9.70 -2.86
N PRO A 8 -3.28 -9.28 -3.63
CA PRO A 8 -4.18 -8.21 -3.20
C PRO A 8 -5.07 -8.68 -2.02
N PRO A 9 -5.49 -7.79 -1.11
CA PRO A 9 -6.23 -8.20 0.10
C PRO A 9 -7.52 -8.97 -0.14
N HIS A 10 -8.18 -8.78 -1.29
CA HIS A 10 -9.44 -9.45 -1.61
C HIS A 10 -9.27 -10.93 -2.04
N GLU A 11 -8.05 -11.32 -2.41
CA GLU A 11 -7.69 -12.71 -2.74
C GLU A 11 -7.08 -13.46 -1.55
N ALA A 12 -6.90 -12.78 -0.41
CA ALA A 12 -6.27 -13.38 0.76
C ALA A 12 -7.11 -14.54 1.32
N PRO A 13 -6.47 -15.63 1.82
CA PRO A 13 -7.20 -16.72 2.47
C PRO A 13 -8.10 -16.24 3.61
N LYS A 14 -9.16 -17.01 3.90
CA LYS A 14 -10.08 -16.66 5.00
C LYS A 14 -9.32 -16.53 6.32
N GLY A 15 -9.62 -15.46 7.06
CA GLY A 15 -8.95 -15.15 8.34
C GLY A 15 -7.64 -14.36 8.17
N CYS A 16 -7.18 -14.10 6.95
CA CYS A 16 -6.08 -13.19 6.70
C CYS A 16 -6.55 -11.74 6.77
N LEU A 17 -5.74 -10.89 7.42
CA LEU A 17 -5.91 -9.45 7.43
C LEU A 17 -4.61 -8.82 6.94
N PRO A 18 -4.68 -7.72 6.17
CA PRO A 18 -3.51 -6.90 5.93
C PRO A 18 -3.00 -6.35 7.27
N TRP A 19 -1.68 -6.18 7.39
CA TRP A 19 -1.05 -5.78 8.67
C TRP A 19 -1.64 -4.50 9.25
N PHE A 20 -2.02 -3.54 8.40
CA PHE A 20 -2.60 -2.27 8.83
C PHE A 20 -4.03 -2.42 9.39
N ARG A 21 -4.70 -3.55 9.19
CA ARG A 21 -5.98 -3.88 9.85
C ARG A 21 -5.84 -4.80 11.05
N ALA A 22 -4.61 -5.06 11.50
CA ALA A 22 -4.39 -5.84 12.72
C ALA A 22 -5.04 -5.14 13.93
N PRO A 23 -5.87 -5.85 14.73
CA PRO A 23 -6.44 -5.29 15.94
C PRO A 23 -5.35 -4.81 16.90
N GLY A 24 -5.55 -3.63 17.51
CA GLY A 24 -4.59 -3.07 18.47
C GLY A 24 -3.25 -2.64 17.86
N ARG A 25 -3.20 -2.36 16.55
CA ARG A 25 -2.01 -1.79 15.88
C ARG A 25 -1.53 -0.54 16.65
N ARG A 26 -0.25 -0.51 17.03
CA ARG A 26 0.32 0.60 17.83
C ARG A 26 0.28 1.96 17.12
N SER A 27 0.25 1.97 15.79
CA SER A 27 0.25 3.18 14.97
C SER A 27 -1.16 3.62 14.56
N LEU A 28 -2.16 3.48 15.43
CA LEU A 28 -3.54 3.94 15.13
C LEU A 28 -3.64 5.47 15.10
N GLU A 29 -2.85 6.16 15.93
CA GLU A 29 -2.82 7.63 16.03
C GLU A 29 -1.86 8.29 15.03
N GLU A 30 -1.12 7.50 14.25
CA GLU A 30 -0.07 7.98 13.34
C GLU A 30 -0.48 7.81 11.88
N GLN A 31 0.00 8.70 11.01
CA GLN A 31 -0.06 8.49 9.56
C GLN A 31 1.12 7.63 9.12
N VAL A 32 0.86 6.42 8.61
CA VAL A 32 1.91 5.53 8.11
C VAL A 32 1.96 5.58 6.59
N VAL A 33 3.09 6.01 6.03
CA VAL A 33 3.36 5.92 4.59
C VAL A 33 4.30 4.74 4.33
N PHE A 34 3.95 3.84 3.42
CA PHE A 34 4.74 2.64 3.15
C PHE A 34 4.71 2.21 1.67
N GLY A 35 5.60 1.27 1.31
CA GLY A 35 5.68 0.67 -0.02
C GLY A 35 5.77 -0.87 0.06
N HIS A 36 6.59 -1.49 -0.80
CA HIS A 36 6.90 -2.93 -0.85
C HIS A 36 5.76 -3.87 -1.31
N TRP A 37 4.49 -3.52 -1.07
CA TRP A 37 3.35 -4.37 -1.42
C TRP A 37 2.67 -3.94 -2.72
N ALA A 38 3.33 -4.16 -3.86
CA ALA A 38 2.82 -3.77 -5.20
C ALA A 38 1.44 -4.35 -5.56
N ALA A 39 1.05 -5.49 -4.99
CA ALA A 39 -0.28 -6.08 -5.20
C ALA A 39 -1.40 -5.32 -4.47
N LEU A 40 -1.08 -4.52 -3.45
CA LEU A 40 -2.04 -3.62 -2.81
C LEU A 40 -2.37 -2.42 -3.70
N GLY A 41 -1.38 -1.92 -4.45
CA GLY A 41 -1.49 -0.69 -5.23
C GLY A 41 -1.56 0.57 -4.36
N LEU A 42 -2.11 1.65 -4.91
CA LEU A 42 -2.32 2.89 -4.17
C LEU A 42 -3.41 2.65 -3.10
N TRP A 43 -3.04 2.80 -1.84
CA TRP A 43 -3.93 2.66 -0.70
C TRP A 43 -3.98 3.95 0.12
N ARG A 44 -5.17 4.38 0.56
CA ARG A 44 -5.35 5.61 1.34
C ARG A 44 -6.51 5.48 2.35
N GLN A 45 -6.37 4.58 3.30
CA GLN A 45 -7.38 4.30 4.33
C GLN A 45 -6.71 3.81 5.61
N ASP A 46 -7.45 3.73 6.72
CA ASP A 46 -6.99 3.13 7.99
C ASP A 46 -5.74 3.82 8.61
N GLY A 47 -5.56 5.13 8.34
CA GLY A 47 -4.38 5.90 8.75
C GLY A 47 -3.09 5.47 8.02
N VAL A 48 -3.23 4.78 6.89
CA VAL A 48 -2.11 4.23 6.13
C VAL A 48 -2.21 4.65 4.67
N THR A 49 -1.08 5.08 4.11
CA THR A 49 -0.91 5.38 2.69
C THR A 49 0.10 4.41 2.08
N GLY A 50 -0.35 3.55 1.16
CA GLY A 50 0.49 2.65 0.37
C GLY A 50 0.85 3.30 -0.96
N LEU A 51 2.15 3.49 -1.22
CA LEU A 51 2.67 4.14 -2.42
C LEU A 51 3.20 3.16 -3.48
N ASP A 52 3.31 1.88 -3.15
CA ASP A 52 3.81 0.88 -4.09
C ASP A 52 2.74 0.52 -5.13
N THR A 53 2.71 1.33 -6.18
CA THR A 53 1.88 1.12 -7.35
C THR A 53 2.55 0.25 -8.40
N GLY A 54 3.67 -0.41 -8.09
CA GLY A 54 4.28 -1.40 -8.97
C GLY A 54 5.02 -0.83 -10.18
N CYS A 55 5.77 0.25 -10.03
CA CYS A 55 6.59 0.82 -11.11
C CYS A 55 7.53 -0.22 -11.77
N ALA A 56 8.16 -1.08 -10.96
CA ALA A 56 9.03 -2.15 -11.44
C ALA A 56 8.29 -3.22 -12.26
N TRP A 57 6.96 -3.27 -12.17
CA TRP A 57 6.07 -4.20 -12.87
C TRP A 57 5.36 -3.52 -14.05
N GLY A 58 5.92 -2.43 -14.59
CA GLY A 58 5.37 -1.72 -15.75
C GLY A 58 4.17 -0.83 -15.45
N ARG A 59 3.89 -0.53 -14.17
CA ARG A 59 2.78 0.36 -13.78
C ARG A 59 3.26 1.80 -13.60
N ALA A 60 3.21 2.36 -12.40
CA ALA A 60 3.59 3.75 -12.13
C ALA A 60 4.45 3.87 -10.88
N LEU A 61 5.31 4.90 -10.84
CA LEU A 61 5.94 5.40 -9.62
C LEU A 61 5.03 6.47 -9.01
N THR A 62 4.72 6.34 -7.72
CA THR A 62 3.79 7.23 -7.02
C THR A 62 4.45 7.97 -5.88
N ALA A 63 4.14 9.27 -5.76
CA ALA A 63 4.50 10.13 -4.66
C ALA A 63 3.26 10.79 -4.06
N ILE A 64 3.33 11.12 -2.77
CA ILE A 64 2.32 11.92 -2.08
C ILE A 64 2.98 13.16 -1.45
N ARG A 65 2.34 14.32 -1.60
CA ARG A 65 2.72 15.53 -0.86
C ARG A 65 2.03 15.52 0.50
N LEU A 66 2.80 15.67 1.58
CA LEU A 66 2.29 15.51 2.94
C LEU A 66 1.35 16.65 3.36
N ASP A 67 1.56 17.86 2.86
CA ASP A 67 0.80 19.04 3.27
C ASP A 67 -0.69 18.96 2.90
N ASP A 68 -1.00 18.43 1.72
CA ASP A 68 -2.36 18.42 1.16
C ASP A 68 -2.82 17.03 0.69
N GLY A 69 -1.96 16.02 0.80
CA GLY A 69 -2.25 14.66 0.35
C GLY A 69 -2.39 14.55 -1.18
N ALA A 70 -1.85 15.51 -1.94
CA ALA A 70 -1.86 15.43 -3.40
C ALA A 70 -1.01 14.25 -3.88
N VAL A 71 -1.55 13.48 -4.82
CA VAL A 71 -0.91 12.29 -5.39
C VAL A 71 -0.36 12.62 -6.77
N PHE A 72 0.89 12.25 -6.99
CA PHE A 72 1.59 12.42 -8.26
C PHE A 72 2.05 11.06 -8.74
N GLN A 73 1.79 10.75 -10.01
CA GLN A 73 2.20 9.48 -10.61
C GLN A 73 2.89 9.73 -11.94
N VAL A 74 3.99 9.01 -12.17
CA VAL A 74 4.64 8.94 -13.47
C VAL A 74 4.59 7.49 -13.95
N PRO A 75 4.17 7.24 -15.21
CA PRO A 75 4.21 5.90 -15.78
C PRO A 75 5.64 5.32 -15.74
N ALA A 76 5.75 4.01 -15.54
CA ALA A 76 7.01 3.31 -15.73
C ALA A 76 7.46 3.49 -17.18
N VAL A 77 8.76 3.71 -17.36
CA VAL A 77 9.35 3.69 -18.71
C VAL A 77 9.54 2.23 -19.09
N GLU A 78 9.04 1.84 -20.26
CA GLU A 78 9.32 0.52 -20.84
C GLU A 78 10.83 0.33 -20.96
N ARG A 79 11.32 -0.88 -20.66
CA ARG A 79 12.72 -1.26 -20.86
C ARG A 79 12.96 -1.73 -22.28
#